data_AF-A0A2P9DT75-F1
#
_entry.id   AF-A0A2P9DT75-F1
#
_cell.length_a   1.000
_cell.length_b   1.000
_cell.length_c   1.000
_cell.angle_alpha   90.00
_cell.angle_beta   90.00
_cell.angle_gamma   90.00
#
_symmetry.space_group_name_H-M   'P 1'
#
loop_
_entity.id
_entity.type
_entity.pdbx_description
1 polymer ?
#
loop_
_entity_poly.entity_id
_entity_poly.type
_entity_poly.pdbx_seq_one_letter_code
_entity_poly.pdbx_strand_id
1 'polypeptide(L)'
;MEKSLADKIEKGCLRCGCALGGGVLPIWGLVGGLWYATWSQYVTQKALAAGIEKGITTVVSELKDVAQSFSRINIHISEMVNAETYRCPNSLTTSIYAAKENACVGNMVVAEACTEVGEGGNPFWFNLKVLNATTKGISAAKSAEEAEIATANAASAHLFSAIGYFILAILIIVLVMIIIYLVLRYRRKKKMNRKAQYTKLLNQ
;
A
#
# COMPACT_ATOMS: atom_id res chain seq x y z
N MET A 1 21.22 -47.44 38.05
CA MET A 1 20.42 -46.23 37.69
C MET A 1 20.74 -45.86 36.25
N GLU A 2 20.20 -46.59 35.28
CA GLU A 2 20.38 -46.26 33.86
C GLU A 2 19.18 -45.44 33.41
N LYS A 3 19.35 -44.11 33.34
CA LYS A 3 18.35 -43.23 32.72
C LYS A 3 18.12 -43.73 31.30
N SER A 4 16.88 -44.15 31.02
CA SER A 4 16.53 -44.73 29.73
C SER A 4 16.81 -43.71 28.61
N LEU A 5 17.28 -44.20 27.47
CA LEU A 5 17.51 -43.39 26.27
C LEU A 5 16.26 -42.61 25.84
N ALA A 6 15.06 -43.04 26.24
CA ALA A 6 13.81 -42.35 25.99
C ALA A 6 13.75 -40.99 26.72
N ASP A 7 14.17 -40.94 27.99
CA ASP A 7 14.13 -39.72 28.83
C ASP A 7 15.09 -38.62 28.31
N LYS A 8 16.21 -39.02 27.67
CA LYS A 8 17.14 -38.08 27.01
C LYS A 8 16.59 -37.54 25.68
N ILE A 9 15.89 -38.37 24.91
CA ILE A 9 15.30 -37.97 23.62
C ILE A 9 14.09 -37.06 23.85
N GLU A 10 13.31 -37.31 24.91
CA GLU A 10 12.14 -36.49 25.28
C GLU A 10 12.56 -35.09 25.76
N LYS A 11 13.65 -34.97 26.53
CA LYS A 11 14.25 -33.68 26.89
C LYS A 11 14.84 -32.91 25.70
N GLY A 12 15.39 -33.62 24.71
CA GLY A 12 15.85 -33.02 23.45
C GLY A 12 14.68 -32.50 22.60
N CYS A 13 13.58 -33.26 22.55
CA CYS A 13 12.35 -32.89 21.85
C CYS A 13 11.65 -31.68 22.49
N LEU A 14 11.56 -31.62 23.83
CA LEU A 14 11.02 -30.44 24.54
C LEU A 14 11.87 -29.19 24.31
N ARG A 15 13.21 -29.32 24.29
CA ARG A 15 14.11 -28.18 24.03
C ARG A 15 14.04 -27.68 22.58
N CYS A 16 13.94 -28.58 21.61
CA CYS A 16 13.71 -28.20 20.21
C CYS A 16 12.29 -27.64 19.98
N GLY A 17 11.27 -28.19 20.65
CA GLY A 17 9.89 -27.72 20.56
C GLY A 17 9.69 -26.32 21.13
N CYS A 18 10.35 -25.97 22.24
CA CYS A 18 10.32 -24.61 22.77
C CYS A 18 11.13 -23.62 21.91
N ALA A 19 12.26 -24.05 21.33
CA ALA A 19 13.07 -23.22 20.43
C ALA A 19 12.40 -22.97 19.05
N LEU A 20 11.71 -23.97 18.50
CA LEU A 20 11.05 -23.89 17.20
C LEU A 20 9.59 -23.42 17.27
N GLY A 21 8.88 -23.67 18.38
CA GLY A 21 7.46 -23.36 18.55
C GLY A 21 7.14 -22.17 19.44
N GLY A 22 8.06 -21.72 20.32
CA GLY A 22 7.76 -20.72 21.34
C GLY A 22 8.33 -19.31 21.10
N GLY A 23 9.50 -19.19 20.46
CA GLY A 23 10.22 -17.91 20.35
C GLY A 23 10.16 -17.22 18.99
N VAL A 24 10.12 -17.97 17.90
CA VAL A 24 10.26 -17.42 16.53
C VAL A 24 8.94 -16.87 15.99
N LEU A 25 7.82 -17.53 16.30
CA LEU A 25 6.48 -17.14 15.84
C LEU A 25 6.01 -15.76 16.36
N PRO A 26 6.09 -15.44 17.67
CA PRO A 26 5.63 -14.13 18.17
C PRO A 26 6.51 -12.97 17.69
N ILE A 27 7.83 -13.19 17.55
CA ILE A 27 8.76 -12.14 17.10
C ILE A 27 8.58 -11.86 15.61
N TRP A 28 8.42 -12.88 14.76
CA TRP A 28 8.13 -12.67 13.33
C TRP A 28 6.76 -12.02 13.09
N GLY A 29 5.75 -12.31 13.92
CA GLY A 29 4.45 -11.63 13.85
C GLY A 29 4.53 -10.14 14.20
N LEU A 30 5.29 -9.80 15.24
CA LEU A 30 5.49 -8.40 15.66
C LEU A 30 6.33 -7.61 14.65
N VAL A 31 7.45 -8.17 14.18
CA VAL A 31 8.33 -7.49 13.22
C VAL A 31 7.65 -7.36 11.85
N GLY A 32 6.94 -8.39 11.39
CA GLY A 32 6.18 -8.35 10.14
C GLY A 32 5.03 -7.35 10.19
N GLY A 33 4.31 -7.27 11.32
CA GLY A 33 3.22 -6.31 11.51
C GLY A 33 3.68 -4.86 11.51
N LEU A 34 4.78 -4.56 12.21
CA LEU A 34 5.39 -3.21 12.22
C LEU A 34 5.87 -2.80 10.83
N TRP A 35 6.56 -3.69 10.12
CA TRP A 35 7.00 -3.42 8.75
C TRP A 35 5.84 -3.17 7.80
N TYR A 36 4.77 -3.97 7.88
CA TYR A 36 3.59 -3.79 7.03
C TYR A 36 2.84 -2.49 7.32
N ALA A 37 2.76 -2.09 8.60
CA ALA A 37 2.15 -0.83 9.00
C ALA A 37 2.95 0.38 8.47
N THR A 38 4.27 0.40 8.64
CA THR A 38 5.11 1.49 8.13
C THR A 38 5.10 1.54 6.60
N TRP A 39 5.14 0.38 5.93
CA TRP A 39 5.12 0.32 4.48
C TRP A 39 3.78 0.78 3.89
N SER A 40 2.65 0.38 4.48
CA SER A 40 1.32 0.85 4.05
C SER A 40 1.15 2.37 4.27
N GLN A 41 1.68 2.93 5.36
CA GLN A 41 1.71 4.37 5.58
C GLN A 41 2.57 5.10 4.53
N TYR A 42 3.75 4.55 4.21
CA TYR A 42 4.62 5.13 3.19
C TYR A 42 3.97 5.15 1.80
N VAL A 43 3.37 4.03 1.38
CA VAL A 43 2.70 3.92 0.08
C VAL A 43 1.52 4.88 -0.02
N THR A 44 0.71 4.99 1.04
CA THR A 44 -0.43 5.92 1.05
C THR A 44 0.00 7.38 1.00
N GLN A 45 1.07 7.77 1.70
CA GLN A 45 1.62 9.13 1.61
C GLN A 45 2.16 9.43 0.21
N LYS A 46 2.91 8.50 -0.39
CA LYS A 46 3.45 8.67 -1.75
C LYS A 46 2.33 8.78 -2.80
N ALA A 47 1.32 7.93 -2.68
CA ALA A 47 0.15 7.95 -3.55
C ALA A 47 -0.61 9.29 -3.44
N LEU A 48 -0.86 9.78 -2.22
CA LEU A 48 -1.50 11.07 -2.00
C LEU A 48 -0.69 12.22 -2.59
N ALA A 49 0.64 12.23 -2.43
CA ALA A 49 1.49 13.26 -3.01
C ALA A 49 1.41 13.29 -4.54
N ALA A 50 1.51 12.12 -5.17
CA ALA A 50 1.36 11.98 -6.63
C ALA A 50 -0.05 12.37 -7.11
N GLY A 51 -1.09 12.00 -6.34
CA GLY A 51 -2.47 12.38 -6.60
C GLY A 51 -2.70 13.88 -6.56
N ILE A 52 -2.15 14.56 -5.55
CA ILE A 52 -2.23 16.02 -5.42
C ILE A 52 -1.52 16.70 -6.59
N GLU A 53 -0.30 16.28 -6.91
CA GLU A 53 0.46 16.84 -8.03
C GLU A 53 -0.27 16.67 -9.37
N LYS A 54 -0.80 15.46 -9.63
CA LYS A 54 -1.56 15.18 -10.86
C LYS A 54 -2.89 15.93 -10.91
N GLY A 55 -3.57 16.04 -9.76
CA GLY A 55 -4.82 16.78 -9.64
C GLY A 55 -4.65 18.26 -9.94
N ILE A 56 -3.68 18.91 -9.27
CA ILE A 56 -3.38 20.34 -9.47
C ILE A 56 -2.99 20.61 -10.92
N THR A 57 -2.06 19.83 -11.48
CA THR A 57 -1.60 20.03 -12.87
C THR A 57 -2.76 19.90 -13.87
N THR A 58 -3.67 18.97 -13.65
CA THR A 58 -4.88 18.79 -14.48
C THR A 58 -5.81 20.00 -14.36
N VAL A 59 -6.12 20.46 -13.14
CA VAL A 59 -6.98 21.64 -12.92
C VAL A 59 -6.37 22.88 -13.57
N VAL A 60 -5.08 23.13 -13.40
CA VAL A 60 -4.37 24.28 -14.00
C VAL A 60 -4.42 24.20 -15.53
N SER A 61 -4.27 23.01 -16.12
CA SER A 61 -4.32 22.83 -17.57
C SER A 61 -5.71 23.09 -18.15
N GLU A 62 -6.76 22.61 -17.48
CA GLU A 62 -8.17 22.81 -17.89
C GLU A 62 -8.62 24.27 -17.69
N LEU A 63 -8.05 24.96 -16.71
CA LEU A 63 -8.32 26.38 -16.46
C LEU A 63 -7.44 27.33 -17.26
N LYS A 64 -6.59 26.84 -18.16
CA LYS A 64 -5.63 27.67 -18.91
C LYS A 64 -6.31 28.84 -19.64
N ASP A 65 -7.44 28.60 -20.30
CA ASP A 65 -8.17 29.63 -21.02
C ASP A 65 -8.69 30.73 -20.07
N VAL A 66 -9.22 30.32 -18.92
CA VAL A 66 -9.70 31.25 -17.89
C VAL A 66 -8.51 32.02 -17.31
N ALA A 67 -7.44 31.32 -16.92
CA ALA A 67 -6.22 31.92 -16.40
C ALA A 67 -5.63 32.97 -17.34
N GLN A 68 -5.73 32.77 -18.65
CA GLN A 68 -5.24 33.72 -19.65
C GLN A 68 -6.07 35.02 -19.66
N SER A 69 -7.40 34.95 -19.51
CA SER A 69 -8.26 36.12 -19.36
C SER A 69 -7.92 36.92 -18.09
N PHE A 70 -7.62 36.22 -17.00
CA PHE A 70 -7.26 36.82 -15.71
C PHE A 70 -5.80 37.33 -15.65
N SER A 71 -4.89 36.77 -16.46
CA SER A 71 -3.51 37.24 -16.53
C SER A 71 -3.38 38.69 -17.01
N ARG A 72 -4.33 39.16 -17.83
CA ARG A 72 -4.36 40.57 -18.30
C ARG A 72 -4.64 41.57 -17.18
N ILE A 73 -5.23 41.13 -16.07
CA ILE A 73 -5.49 41.93 -14.86
C ILE A 73 -4.55 41.56 -13.71
N ASN A 74 -3.40 40.95 -14.04
CA ASN A 74 -2.36 40.56 -13.08
C ASN A 74 -2.86 39.56 -12.01
N ILE A 75 -3.82 38.70 -12.38
CA ILE A 75 -4.30 37.61 -11.52
C ILE A 75 -3.81 36.28 -12.10
N HIS A 76 -2.99 35.56 -11.33
CA HIS A 76 -2.47 34.25 -11.68
C HIS A 76 -3.30 33.14 -11.01
N ILE A 77 -4.34 32.67 -11.70
CA ILE A 77 -5.20 31.58 -11.21
C ILE A 77 -4.39 30.31 -10.90
N SER A 78 -3.30 30.06 -11.62
CA SER A 78 -2.40 28.93 -11.36
C SER A 78 -1.84 28.92 -9.93
N GLU A 79 -1.58 30.08 -9.34
CA GLU A 79 -1.06 30.20 -7.97
C GLU A 79 -2.15 30.00 -6.91
N MET A 80 -3.42 30.18 -7.30
CA MET A 80 -4.58 29.99 -6.42
C MET A 80 -4.99 28.53 -6.29
N VAL A 81 -4.56 27.67 -7.23
CA VAL A 81 -4.79 26.22 -7.20
C VAL A 81 -3.70 25.55 -6.39
N ASN A 82 -4.03 25.08 -5.20
CA ASN A 82 -3.14 24.38 -4.29
C ASN A 82 -3.78 23.05 -3.83
N ALA A 83 -3.10 22.33 -2.94
CA ALA A 83 -3.54 21.02 -2.42
C ALA A 83 -4.91 21.05 -1.71
N GLU A 84 -5.35 22.22 -1.24
CA GLU A 84 -6.61 22.39 -0.52
C GLU A 84 -7.74 22.91 -1.43
N THR A 85 -7.41 23.77 -2.38
CA THR A 85 -8.38 24.43 -3.26
C THR A 85 -8.71 23.62 -4.51
N TYR A 86 -7.81 22.76 -5.00
CA TYR A 86 -8.04 22.01 -6.24
C TYR A 86 -9.19 20.99 -6.18
N ARG A 87 -9.59 20.56 -4.97
CA ARG A 87 -10.75 19.67 -4.73
C ARG A 87 -12.03 20.45 -4.39
N CYS A 88 -11.93 21.76 -4.18
CA CYS A 88 -12.99 22.59 -3.61
C CYS A 88 -13.44 23.63 -4.64
N PRO A 89 -14.37 23.28 -5.55
CA PRO A 89 -14.76 24.16 -6.65
C PRO A 89 -15.36 25.48 -6.16
N ASN A 90 -16.19 25.44 -5.11
CA ASN A 90 -16.80 26.64 -4.55
C ASN A 90 -15.77 27.60 -3.95
N SER A 91 -14.80 27.07 -3.19
CA SER A 91 -13.74 27.88 -2.59
C SER A 91 -12.90 28.56 -3.68
N LEU A 92 -12.48 27.79 -4.68
CA LEU A 92 -11.69 28.31 -5.80
C LEU A 92 -12.47 29.36 -6.61
N THR A 93 -13.75 29.12 -6.91
CA THR A 93 -14.62 30.07 -7.60
C THR A 93 -14.77 31.37 -6.80
N THR A 94 -14.98 31.29 -5.49
CA THR A 94 -15.11 32.46 -4.61
C THR A 94 -13.80 33.24 -4.52
N SER A 95 -12.65 32.56 -4.39
CA SER A 95 -11.35 33.23 -4.35
C SER A 95 -11.04 33.96 -5.65
N ILE A 96 -11.30 33.32 -6.81
CA ILE A 96 -11.12 33.96 -8.13
C ILE A 96 -12.04 35.18 -8.26
N TYR A 97 -13.29 35.08 -7.78
CA TYR A 97 -14.22 36.19 -7.81
C TYR A 97 -13.79 37.36 -6.93
N ALA A 98 -13.33 37.10 -5.71
CA ALA A 98 -12.83 38.16 -4.82
C ALA A 98 -11.60 38.87 -5.43
N ALA A 99 -10.69 38.11 -6.06
CA ALA A 99 -9.56 38.67 -6.79
C ALA A 99 -10.03 39.52 -7.98
N LYS A 100 -11.02 39.04 -8.74
CA LYS A 100 -11.67 39.78 -9.83
C LYS A 100 -12.20 41.11 -9.33
N GLU A 101 -13.01 41.09 -8.28
CA GLU A 101 -13.68 42.28 -7.75
C GLU A 101 -12.67 43.35 -7.36
N ASN A 102 -11.61 42.98 -6.63
CA ASN A 102 -10.53 43.88 -6.25
C ASN A 102 -9.76 44.45 -7.45
N ALA A 103 -9.46 43.64 -8.46
CA ALA A 103 -8.70 44.08 -9.64
C ALA A 103 -9.52 44.93 -10.62
N CYS A 104 -10.85 44.75 -10.63
CA CYS A 104 -11.76 45.49 -11.51
C CYS A 104 -12.21 46.84 -10.90
N VAL A 105 -11.86 47.17 -9.65
CA VAL A 105 -12.16 48.50 -9.06
C VAL A 105 -11.31 49.57 -9.74
N GLY A 106 -11.97 50.49 -10.46
CA GLY A 106 -11.33 51.68 -11.04
C GLY A 106 -10.64 51.48 -12.40
N ASN A 107 -10.58 50.26 -12.93
CA ASN A 107 -9.94 49.94 -14.21
C ASN A 107 -10.96 49.43 -15.26
N MET A 108 -12.07 50.16 -15.38
CA MET A 108 -13.33 49.71 -15.97
C MET A 108 -13.31 49.49 -17.51
N VAL A 109 -12.18 49.75 -18.20
CA VAL A 109 -12.20 49.91 -19.67
C VAL A 109 -11.46 48.82 -20.47
N VAL A 110 -10.65 47.91 -19.91
CA VAL A 110 -9.76 47.09 -20.79
C VAL A 110 -9.67 45.58 -20.50
N ALA A 111 -10.34 45.04 -19.50
CA ALA A 111 -10.23 43.61 -19.19
C ALA A 111 -11.52 42.83 -19.48
N GLU A 112 -11.49 41.99 -20.52
CA GLU A 112 -12.52 41.01 -20.91
C GLU A 112 -13.04 40.22 -19.68
N ALA A 113 -12.14 39.82 -18.77
CA ALA A 113 -12.47 39.12 -17.53
C ALA A 113 -13.39 39.91 -16.55
N CYS A 114 -13.36 41.25 -16.58
CA CYS A 114 -14.19 42.11 -15.72
C CYS A 114 -15.61 42.31 -16.28
N THR A 115 -15.77 42.25 -17.60
CA THR A 115 -17.03 42.53 -18.30
C THR A 115 -17.76 41.27 -18.76
N GLU A 116 -17.09 40.11 -18.80
CA GLU A 116 -17.70 38.83 -19.11
C GLU A 116 -18.78 38.44 -18.10
N VAL A 117 -19.92 38.00 -18.62
CA VAL A 117 -21.07 37.53 -17.85
C VAL A 117 -21.46 36.16 -18.37
N GLY A 118 -21.76 35.26 -17.43
CA GLY A 118 -22.14 33.88 -17.73
C GLY A 118 -23.60 33.76 -18.14
N GLU A 119 -24.02 32.52 -18.36
CA GLU A 119 -25.39 32.18 -18.70
C GLU A 119 -26.38 32.76 -17.68
N GLY A 120 -27.43 33.43 -18.16
CA GLY A 120 -28.45 34.06 -17.31
C GLY A 120 -28.01 35.34 -16.59
N GLY A 121 -26.92 35.99 -16.99
CA GLY A 121 -26.46 37.22 -16.34
C GLY A 121 -25.59 36.98 -15.10
N ASN A 122 -25.09 35.76 -14.91
CA ASN A 122 -24.29 35.38 -13.75
C ASN A 122 -22.89 36.04 -13.78
N PRO A 123 -22.49 36.83 -12.76
CA PRO A 123 -21.16 37.44 -12.69
C PRO A 123 -19.99 36.43 -12.50
N PHE A 124 -20.30 35.16 -12.25
CA PHE A 124 -19.37 34.02 -12.14
C PHE A 124 -19.36 33.18 -13.43
N TRP A 125 -19.07 33.79 -14.58
CA TRP A 125 -19.07 33.12 -15.90
C TRP A 125 -18.15 31.88 -15.98
N PHE A 126 -17.09 31.84 -15.17
CA PHE A 126 -16.12 30.75 -15.11
C PHE A 126 -16.52 29.59 -14.19
N ASN A 127 -17.61 29.69 -13.43
CA ASN A 127 -17.98 28.70 -12.41
C ASN A 127 -18.12 27.27 -12.99
N LEU A 128 -18.80 27.13 -14.14
CA LEU A 128 -18.99 25.83 -14.76
C LEU A 128 -17.65 25.21 -15.21
N LYS A 129 -16.74 26.04 -15.73
CA LYS A 129 -15.38 25.61 -16.11
C LYS A 129 -14.56 25.19 -14.88
N VAL A 130 -14.63 25.95 -13.79
CA VAL A 130 -13.97 25.60 -12.51
C VAL A 130 -14.51 24.29 -11.96
N LEU A 131 -15.83 24.08 -11.98
CA LEU A 131 -16.44 22.84 -11.52
C LEU A 131 -15.97 21.65 -12.34
N ASN A 132 -16.03 21.74 -13.68
CA ASN A 132 -15.59 20.65 -14.56
C ASN A 132 -14.08 20.37 -14.42
N ALA A 133 -13.25 21.41 -14.39
CA ALA A 133 -11.81 21.29 -14.18
C ALA A 133 -11.50 20.61 -12.85
N THR A 134 -12.18 21.00 -11.76
CA THR A 134 -12.04 20.39 -10.44
C THR A 134 -12.47 18.91 -10.45
N THR A 135 -13.59 18.57 -11.10
CA THR A 135 -14.02 17.17 -11.23
C THR A 135 -13.00 16.32 -11.99
N LYS A 136 -12.46 16.82 -13.10
CA LYS A 136 -11.38 16.15 -13.84
C LYS A 136 -10.09 16.06 -13.03
N GLY A 137 -9.76 17.09 -12.25
CA GLY A 137 -8.64 17.09 -11.33
C GLY A 137 -8.77 16.02 -10.25
N ILE A 138 -9.96 15.86 -9.67
CA ILE A 138 -10.26 14.84 -8.66
C ILE A 138 -10.15 13.44 -9.28
N SER A 139 -10.66 13.22 -10.48
CA SER A 139 -10.56 11.91 -11.15
C SER A 139 -9.11 11.59 -11.53
N ALA A 140 -8.35 12.56 -12.03
CA ALA A 140 -6.93 12.40 -12.33
C ALA A 140 -6.10 12.13 -11.07
N ALA A 141 -6.40 12.81 -9.96
CA ALA A 141 -5.76 12.57 -8.67
C ALA A 141 -6.01 11.14 -8.19
N LYS A 142 -7.27 10.68 -8.23
CA LYS A 142 -7.63 9.31 -7.84
C LYS A 142 -6.94 8.27 -8.72
N SER A 143 -6.89 8.50 -10.03
CA SER A 143 -6.21 7.59 -10.95
C SER A 143 -4.71 7.52 -10.69
N ALA A 144 -4.06 8.63 -10.36
CA ALA A 144 -2.65 8.66 -9.99
C ALA A 144 -2.38 7.97 -8.64
N GLU A 145 -3.25 8.16 -7.64
CA GLU A 145 -3.20 7.45 -6.36
C GLU A 145 -3.29 5.92 -6.58
N GLU A 146 -4.26 5.47 -7.37
CA GLU A 146 -4.44 4.05 -7.70
C GLU A 146 -3.24 3.47 -8.47
N ALA A 147 -2.65 4.25 -9.39
CA ALA A 147 -1.46 3.83 -10.14
C ALA A 147 -0.24 3.65 -9.22
N GLU A 148 0.02 4.59 -8.30
CA GLU A 148 1.11 4.47 -7.34
C GLU A 148 0.92 3.26 -6.41
N ILE A 149 -0.30 3.03 -5.91
CA ILE A 149 -0.62 1.85 -5.09
C ILE A 149 -0.42 0.55 -5.89
N ALA A 150 -0.87 0.51 -7.15
CA ALA A 150 -0.67 -0.63 -8.03
C ALA A 150 0.83 -0.93 -8.27
N THR A 151 1.65 0.10 -8.51
CA THR A 151 3.09 -0.08 -8.69
C THR A 151 3.78 -0.59 -7.41
N ALA A 152 3.38 -0.09 -6.25
CA ALA A 152 3.88 -0.58 -4.96
C ALA A 152 3.50 -2.05 -4.72
N ASN A 153 2.26 -2.43 -5.04
CA ASN A 153 1.78 -3.81 -4.94
C ASN A 153 2.48 -4.74 -5.96
N ALA A 154 2.78 -4.27 -7.17
CA ALA A 154 3.55 -5.03 -8.15
C ALA A 154 4.99 -5.26 -7.68
N ALA A 155 5.61 -4.26 -7.06
CA ALA A 155 6.95 -4.41 -6.46
C ALA A 155 6.95 -5.42 -5.30
N SER A 156 5.91 -5.43 -4.47
CA SER A 156 5.79 -6.40 -3.38
C SER A 156 5.47 -7.82 -3.88
N ALA A 157 4.73 -7.98 -4.99
CA ALA A 157 4.43 -9.26 -5.64
C ALA A 157 5.68 -10.14 -5.86
N HIS A 158 6.81 -9.52 -6.25
CA HIS A 158 8.08 -10.22 -6.42
C HIS A 158 8.61 -10.85 -5.11
N LEU A 159 8.38 -10.22 -3.96
CA LEU A 159 8.78 -10.76 -2.66
C LEU A 159 7.94 -11.99 -2.27
N PHE A 160 6.66 -12.03 -2.66
CA PHE A 160 5.81 -13.19 -2.40
C PHE A 160 6.27 -14.43 -3.17
N SER A 161 6.80 -14.26 -4.39
CA SER A 161 7.41 -15.36 -5.14
C SER A 161 8.58 -15.98 -4.36
N ALA A 162 9.45 -15.15 -3.80
CA ALA A 162 10.56 -15.61 -2.95
C ALA A 162 10.05 -16.37 -1.70
N ILE A 163 9.02 -15.86 -1.02
CA ILE A 163 8.39 -16.52 0.13
C ILE A 163 7.84 -17.91 -0.26
N GLY A 164 7.23 -18.04 -1.44
CA GLY A 164 6.74 -19.32 -1.96
C GLY A 164 7.85 -20.37 -2.06
N TYR A 165 9.03 -19.99 -2.57
CA TYR A 165 10.19 -20.89 -2.63
C TYR A 165 10.70 -21.30 -1.24
N PHE A 166 10.71 -20.37 -0.27
CA PHE A 166 11.07 -20.70 1.11
C PHE A 166 10.10 -21.72 1.73
N ILE A 167 8.80 -21.57 1.52
CA ILE A 167 7.79 -22.52 2.02
C ILE A 167 7.96 -23.90 1.35
N LEU A 168 8.16 -23.93 0.03
CA LEU A 168 8.41 -25.17 -0.71
C LEU A 168 9.65 -25.91 -0.17
N ALA A 169 10.73 -25.17 0.09
CA ALA A 169 11.96 -25.73 0.65
C ALA A 169 11.73 -26.33 2.05
N ILE A 170 11.00 -25.65 2.92
CA ILE A 170 10.64 -26.17 4.26
C ILE A 170 9.82 -27.46 4.14
N LEU A 171 8.82 -27.50 3.25
CA LEU A 171 8.00 -28.70 3.02
C LEU A 171 8.85 -29.90 2.56
N ILE A 172 9.83 -29.69 1.68
CA ILE A 172 10.75 -30.73 1.22
C ILE A 172 11.59 -31.25 2.40
N ILE A 173 12.15 -30.37 3.23
CA ILE A 173 12.93 -30.75 4.41
C ILE A 173 12.10 -31.58 5.39
N VAL A 174 10.85 -31.16 5.67
CA VAL A 174 9.92 -31.88 6.54
C VAL A 174 9.57 -33.25 5.97
N LEU A 175 9.33 -33.37 4.66
CA LEU A 175 9.09 -34.65 4.00
C LEU A 175 10.28 -35.61 4.14
N VAL A 176 11.50 -35.13 3.89
CA VAL A 176 12.74 -35.93 4.06
C VAL A 176 12.88 -36.40 5.50
N MET A 177 12.65 -35.51 6.47
CA MET A 177 12.65 -35.85 7.90
C MET A 177 11.65 -36.96 8.24
N ILE A 178 10.42 -36.90 7.69
CA ILE A 178 9.39 -37.92 7.87
C ILE A 178 9.82 -39.26 7.26
N ILE A 179 10.37 -39.26 6.05
CA ILE A 179 10.84 -40.49 5.38
C ILE A 179 11.96 -41.15 6.21
N ILE A 180 12.98 -40.38 6.61
CA ILE A 180 14.08 -40.88 7.45
C ILE A 180 13.54 -41.41 8.78
N TYR A 181 12.63 -40.68 9.42
CA TYR A 181 11.97 -41.09 10.66
C TYR A 181 11.22 -42.43 10.51
N LEU A 182 10.44 -42.58 9.44
CA LEU A 182 9.69 -43.82 9.16
C LEU A 182 10.63 -45.00 8.90
N VAL A 183 11.71 -44.81 8.14
CA VAL A 183 12.73 -45.84 7.89
C VAL A 183 13.40 -46.27 9.20
N LEU A 184 13.81 -45.31 10.04
CA LEU A 184 14.43 -45.59 11.33
C LEU A 184 13.46 -46.30 12.29
N ARG A 185 12.19 -45.87 12.33
CA ARG A 185 11.14 -46.49 13.15
C ARG A 185 10.88 -47.93 12.72
N TYR A 186 10.79 -48.16 11.40
CA TYR A 186 10.60 -49.50 10.84
C TYR A 186 11.77 -50.43 11.19
N ARG A 187 13.02 -49.96 11.05
CA ARG A 187 14.22 -50.72 11.42
C ARG A 187 14.23 -51.11 12.91
N ARG A 188 13.88 -50.19 13.82
CA ARG A 188 13.79 -50.49 15.26
C ARG A 188 12.74 -51.55 15.56
N LYS A 189 11.55 -51.46 14.95
CA LYS A 189 10.45 -52.42 15.15
C LYS A 189 10.84 -53.83 14.67
N LYS A 190 11.48 -53.93 13.51
CA LYS A 190 11.99 -55.21 12.98
C LYS A 190 13.06 -55.83 13.88
N LYS A 191 13.97 -55.03 14.44
CA LYS A 191 15.01 -55.49 15.38
C LYS A 191 14.39 -56.06 16.67
N MET A 192 13.35 -55.42 17.19
CA MET A 192 12.63 -55.89 18.39
C MET A 192 11.88 -57.20 18.14
N ASN A 193 11.19 -57.34 17.00
CA ASN A 193 10.46 -58.56 16.66
C ASN A 193 11.40 -59.77 16.50
N ARG A 194 12.57 -59.58 15.88
CA ARG A 194 13.58 -60.63 15.78
C ARG A 194 14.09 -61.06 17.17
N LYS A 195 14.39 -60.10 18.05
CA LYS A 195 14.84 -60.41 19.42
C LYS A 195 13.79 -61.23 20.20
N ALA A 196 12.51 -60.90 20.06
CA ALA A 196 11.42 -61.63 20.72
C ALA A 196 11.29 -63.09 20.24
N GLN A 197 11.59 -63.37 18.97
CA GLN A 197 11.62 -64.74 18.44
C GLN A 197 12.80 -65.54 19.02
N TYR A 198 14.00 -64.94 19.09
CA TYR A 198 15.16 -65.62 19.66
C TYR A 198 14.99 -65.93 21.15
N THR A 199 14.40 -65.03 21.94
CA THR A 199 14.11 -65.29 23.35
C THR A 199 13.09 -66.42 23.55
N LYS A 200 12.19 -66.65 22.60
CA LYS A 200 11.25 -67.78 22.67
C LYS A 200 11.93 -69.12 22.38
N LEU A 201 12.85 -69.17 21.42
CA LEU A 201 13.59 -70.38 21.06
C LEU A 201 14.60 -70.82 22.14
N LEU A 202 15.14 -69.87 22.92
CA LEU A 202 16.13 -70.14 23.98
C LEU A 202 15.51 -70.60 25.31
N ASN A 203 14.21 -70.40 25.51
CA ASN A 203 13.49 -70.78 26.75
C ASN A 203 12.72 -72.12 26.60
N GLN A 204 12.93 -72.85 25.50
CA GLN A 204 12.58 -74.27 25.35
C GLN A 204 13.79 -75.13 25.70
#